data_AF-A0AAU5PEP1-F1
#
_entry.id   AF-A0AAU5PEP1-F1
#
_cell.length_a   1.000
_cell.length_b   1.000
_cell.length_c   1.000
_cell.angle_alpha   90.00
_cell.angle_beta   90.00
_cell.angle_gamma   90.00
#
_symmetry.space_group_name_H-M   'P 1'
#
loop_
_entity.id
_entity.type
_entity.pdbx_description
1 polymer ?
#
loop_
_entity_poly.entity_id
_entity_poly.type
_entity_poly.pdbx_seq_one_letter_code
_entity_poly.pdbx_strand_id
1 'polypeptide(L)'
;MTTSRAGAAPSAVNRASIEHRLITMRKSVVQLDSLGPLDSARLESDPGTGLALERVLALLNDLASAINRHVAACVFGETPRTPAASFGAAERAGLIDGELAAALAPADGPHHILVQLHLDTEPEEIAAIVSAARSGYREYVRQVTDWTTASAPGRSV
;
A
#
# COMPACT_ATOMS: atom_id res chain seq x y z
N MET A 1 -1.36 14.22 -41.20
CA MET A 1 -1.67 12.85 -40.75
C MET A 1 -1.67 12.85 -39.23
N THR A 2 -2.85 13.04 -38.63
CA THR A 2 -3.07 12.98 -37.19
C THR A 2 -3.65 11.61 -36.88
N THR A 3 -2.84 10.70 -36.33
CA THR A 3 -3.33 9.44 -35.79
C THR A 3 -3.97 9.70 -34.42
N SER A 4 -5.29 9.90 -34.44
CA SER A 4 -6.12 9.80 -33.24
C SER A 4 -6.04 8.37 -32.73
N ARG A 5 -5.29 8.15 -31.66
CA ARG A 5 -5.29 6.88 -30.94
C ARG A 5 -6.59 6.83 -30.16
N ALA A 6 -7.57 6.09 -30.68
CA ALA A 6 -8.79 5.75 -29.96
C ALA A 6 -8.40 5.28 -28.55
N GLY A 7 -8.79 6.04 -27.52
CA GLY A 7 -8.62 5.65 -26.13
C GLY A 7 -9.34 4.33 -25.93
N ALA A 8 -8.61 3.29 -25.52
CA ALA A 8 -9.22 2.03 -25.15
C ALA A 8 -10.31 2.31 -24.09
N ALA A 9 -11.50 1.74 -24.27
CA ALA A 9 -12.55 1.85 -23.26
C ALA A 9 -11.99 1.39 -21.91
N PRO A 10 -12.32 2.08 -20.80
CA PRO A 10 -11.85 1.69 -19.48
C PRO A 10 -12.16 0.21 -19.23
N SER A 11 -11.11 -0.56 -18.92
CA SER A 11 -11.25 -1.99 -18.66
C SER A 11 -11.96 -2.19 -17.33
N ALA A 12 -12.81 -3.23 -17.24
CA ALA A 12 -13.47 -3.55 -15.99
C ALA A 12 -12.46 -3.90 -14.90
N VAL A 13 -12.71 -3.45 -13.67
CA VAL A 13 -11.83 -3.74 -12.52
C VAL A 13 -11.82 -5.24 -12.24
N ASN A 14 -10.65 -5.88 -12.42
CA ASN A 14 -10.42 -7.28 -12.07
C ASN A 14 -10.39 -7.50 -10.54
N ARG A 15 -11.56 -7.78 -9.97
CA ARG A 15 -11.74 -8.02 -8.52
C ARG A 15 -10.98 -9.25 -8.00
N ALA A 16 -10.92 -10.33 -8.79
CA ALA A 16 -10.21 -11.54 -8.38
C ALA A 16 -8.70 -11.29 -8.20
N SER A 17 -8.11 -10.46 -9.06
CA SER A 17 -6.71 -10.05 -8.90
C SER A 17 -6.49 -9.21 -7.66
N ILE A 18 -7.41 -8.28 -7.35
CA ILE A 18 -7.35 -7.48 -6.12
C ILE A 18 -7.45 -8.38 -4.88
N GLU A 19 -8.43 -9.29 -4.84
CA GLU A 19 -8.62 -10.20 -3.70
C GLU A 19 -7.39 -11.09 -3.46
N HIS A 20 -6.78 -11.63 -4.52
CA HIS A 20 -5.55 -12.42 -4.39
C HIS A 20 -4.40 -11.61 -3.75
N ARG A 21 -4.27 -10.34 -4.12
CA ARG A 21 -3.29 -9.43 -3.51
C ARG A 21 -3.64 -9.11 -2.07
N LEU A 22 -4.91 -8.86 -1.74
CA LEU A 22 -5.36 -8.63 -0.37
C LEU A 22 -5.10 -9.83 0.54
N ILE A 23 -5.31 -11.06 0.07
CA ILE A 23 -4.94 -12.27 0.82
C ILE A 23 -3.44 -12.27 1.17
N THR A 24 -2.60 -11.87 0.23
CA THR A 24 -1.15 -11.78 0.46
C THR A 24 -0.83 -10.65 1.44
N MET A 25 -1.43 -9.47 1.29
CA MET A 25 -1.26 -8.35 2.22
C MET A 25 -1.68 -8.72 3.65
N ARG A 26 -2.81 -9.41 3.84
CA ARG A 26 -3.28 -9.89 5.16
C ARG A 26 -2.23 -10.80 5.81
N LYS A 27 -1.65 -11.74 5.05
CA LYS A 27 -0.57 -12.61 5.55
C LYS A 27 0.68 -11.81 5.93
N SER A 28 1.06 -10.84 5.11
CA SER A 28 2.20 -9.96 5.36
C SER A 28 2.00 -9.07 6.60
N VAL A 29 0.79 -8.53 6.83
CA VAL A 29 0.47 -7.78 8.05
C VAL A 29 0.59 -8.67 9.29
N VAL A 30 0.08 -9.91 9.23
CA VAL A 30 0.24 -10.89 10.32
C VAL A 30 1.73 -11.19 10.58
N GLN A 31 2.54 -11.31 9.52
CA GLN A 31 3.99 -11.48 9.66
C GLN A 31 4.64 -10.27 10.35
N LEU A 32 4.27 -9.03 9.98
CA LEU A 32 4.76 -7.84 10.67
C LEU A 32 4.41 -7.85 12.15
N ASP A 33 3.16 -8.19 12.49
CA ASP A 33 2.71 -8.24 13.89
C ASP A 33 3.48 -9.31 14.68
N SER A 34 3.83 -10.44 14.04
CA SER A 34 4.57 -11.53 14.66
C SER A 34 6.03 -11.21 15.00
N LEU A 35 6.60 -10.14 14.42
CA LEU A 35 7.93 -9.66 14.77
C LEU A 35 7.99 -9.06 16.19
N GLY A 36 6.84 -8.80 16.81
CA GLY A 36 6.76 -8.26 18.16
C GLY A 36 7.14 -6.76 18.24
N PRO A 37 7.47 -6.27 19.45
CA PRO A 37 8.03 -4.94 19.64
C PRO A 37 9.38 -4.82 18.93
N LEU A 38 9.52 -3.78 18.11
CA LEU A 38 10.76 -3.46 17.39
C LEU A 38 11.24 -2.11 17.89
N ASP A 39 12.38 -2.11 18.58
CA ASP A 39 13.16 -0.93 18.92
C ASP A 39 14.55 -1.05 18.28
N SER A 40 15.33 0.03 18.38
CA SER A 40 16.67 0.09 17.80
C SER A 40 17.61 -0.99 18.35
N ALA A 41 17.61 -1.20 19.67
CA ALA A 41 18.43 -2.24 20.31
C ALA A 41 18.10 -3.64 19.77
N ARG A 42 16.82 -3.94 19.50
CA ARG A 42 16.42 -5.21 18.88
C ARG A 42 16.93 -5.33 17.44
N LEU A 43 16.83 -4.28 16.64
CA LEU A 43 17.27 -4.31 15.25
C LEU A 43 18.80 -4.38 15.11
N GLU A 44 19.54 -3.76 16.04
CA GLU A 44 21.00 -3.89 16.14
C GLU A 44 21.43 -5.30 16.55
N SER A 45 20.77 -5.88 17.55
CA SER A 45 21.12 -7.22 18.07
C SER A 45 20.63 -8.37 17.18
N ASP A 46 19.67 -8.11 16.29
CA ASP A 46 19.11 -9.07 15.35
C ASP A 46 18.91 -8.45 13.96
N PRO A 47 19.99 -8.30 13.16
CA PRO A 47 19.91 -7.74 11.81
C PRO A 47 18.98 -8.53 10.86
N GLY A 48 18.77 -9.82 11.14
CA GLY A 48 17.84 -10.66 10.38
C GLY A 48 16.39 -10.18 10.52
N THR A 49 16.01 -9.75 11.72
CA THR A 49 14.69 -9.15 11.96
C THR A 49 14.51 -7.82 11.21
N GLY A 50 15.56 -6.98 11.15
CA GLY A 50 15.54 -5.74 10.36
C GLY A 50 15.31 -5.97 8.87
N LEU A 51 16.03 -6.93 8.27
CA LEU A 51 15.85 -7.31 6.87
C LEU A 51 14.45 -7.90 6.60
N ALA A 52 13.93 -8.71 7.52
CA ALA A 52 12.58 -9.25 7.40
C ALA A 52 11.51 -8.15 7.44
N LEU A 53 11.63 -7.21 8.39
CA LEU A 53 10.76 -6.04 8.49
C LEU A 53 10.75 -5.24 7.19
N GLU A 54 11.93 -4.85 6.71
CA GLU A 54 12.09 -4.07 5.48
C GLU A 54 11.44 -4.77 4.29
N ARG A 55 11.71 -6.07 4.13
CA ARG A 55 11.20 -6.84 3.00
C ARG A 55 9.68 -6.94 3.01
N VAL A 56 9.08 -7.14 4.19
CA VAL A 56 7.62 -7.22 4.32
C VAL A 56 6.98 -5.85 4.05
N LEU A 57 7.57 -4.75 4.52
CA LEU A 57 7.10 -3.39 4.22
C LEU A 57 7.19 -3.05 2.73
N ALA A 58 8.28 -3.44 2.07
CA ALA A 58 8.44 -3.26 0.62
C ALA A 58 7.36 -4.05 -0.16
N LEU A 59 7.13 -5.32 0.22
CA LEU A 59 6.09 -6.15 -0.38
C LEU A 59 4.69 -5.54 -0.22
N LEU A 60 4.36 -5.03 0.96
CA LEU A 60 3.08 -4.36 1.21
C LEU A 60 2.90 -3.12 0.33
N ASN A 61 3.94 -2.28 0.23
CA ASN A 61 3.94 -1.10 -0.64
C ASN A 61 3.72 -1.46 -2.11
N ASP A 62 4.41 -2.50 -2.59
CA ASP A 62 4.31 -2.95 -3.98
C ASP A 62 2.92 -3.51 -4.30
N LEU A 63 2.35 -4.31 -3.39
CA LEU A 63 0.99 -4.85 -3.54
C LEU A 63 -0.06 -3.74 -3.55
N ALA A 64 0.03 -2.79 -2.62
CA ALA A 64 -0.86 -1.62 -2.58
C ALA A 64 -0.73 -0.78 -3.86
N SER A 65 0.51 -0.46 -4.27
CA SER A 65 0.78 0.27 -5.51
C SER A 65 0.21 -0.43 -6.74
N ALA A 66 0.31 -1.76 -6.81
CA ALA A 66 -0.23 -2.54 -7.91
C ALA A 66 -1.76 -2.51 -7.96
N ILE A 67 -2.43 -2.63 -6.80
CA ILE A 67 -3.90 -2.50 -6.71
C ILE A 67 -4.31 -1.09 -7.14
N ASN A 68 -3.67 -0.06 -6.58
CA ASN A 68 -3.97 1.34 -6.85
C ASN A 68 -3.83 1.67 -8.34
N ARG A 69 -2.73 1.25 -8.98
CA ARG A 69 -2.49 1.48 -10.42
C ARG A 69 -3.50 0.75 -11.29
N HIS A 70 -3.88 -0.48 -10.92
CA HIS A 70 -4.92 -1.22 -11.62
C HIS A 70 -6.26 -0.50 -11.56
N VAL A 71 -6.68 -0.05 -10.37
CA VAL A 71 -7.91 0.73 -10.20
C VAL A 71 -7.84 2.05 -10.97
N ALA A 72 -6.73 2.78 -10.88
CA ALA A 72 -6.55 4.05 -11.61
C ALA A 72 -6.62 3.87 -13.14
N ALA A 73 -6.05 2.77 -13.67
CA ALA A 73 -6.11 2.46 -15.08
C ALA A 73 -7.55 2.16 -15.54
N CYS A 74 -8.31 1.44 -14.72
CA CYS A 74 -9.71 1.13 -15.00
C CYS A 74 -10.65 2.33 -14.84
N VAL A 75 -10.47 3.16 -13.81
CA VAL A 75 -11.41 4.24 -13.47
C VAL A 75 -11.08 5.54 -14.22
N PHE A 76 -9.79 5.86 -14.39
CA PHE A 76 -9.35 7.13 -14.96
C PHE A 76 -8.59 6.98 -16.29
N GLY A 77 -8.21 5.76 -16.68
CA GLY A 77 -7.31 5.55 -17.83
C GLY A 77 -5.87 5.98 -17.56
N GLU A 78 -5.50 6.16 -16.28
CA GLU A 78 -4.18 6.63 -15.86
C GLU A 78 -3.30 5.47 -15.37
N THR A 79 -1.98 5.59 -15.52
CA THR A 79 -1.03 4.66 -14.88
C THR A 79 -0.04 5.45 -14.04
N PRO A 80 -0.34 5.71 -12.76
CA PRO A 80 0.57 6.39 -11.85
C PRO A 80 1.94 5.73 -11.87
N ARG A 81 3.02 6.51 -11.91
CA ARG A 81 4.41 6.00 -12.04
C ARG A 81 5.10 5.81 -10.71
N THR A 82 4.73 6.58 -9.69
CA THR A 82 5.32 6.52 -8.34
C THR A 82 4.35 5.90 -7.34
N PRO A 83 4.83 5.33 -6.22
CA PRO A 83 3.97 4.88 -5.12
C PRO A 83 3.05 6.00 -4.62
N ALA A 84 3.60 7.19 -4.34
CA ALA A 84 2.83 8.35 -3.87
C ALA A 84 1.70 8.74 -4.84
N ALA A 85 1.99 8.81 -6.15
CA ALA A 85 0.96 9.10 -7.15
C ALA A 85 -0.11 7.99 -7.22
N SER A 86 0.25 6.75 -6.90
CA SER A 86 -0.72 5.65 -6.86
C SER A 86 -1.68 5.79 -5.68
N PHE A 87 -1.21 6.18 -4.50
CA PHE A 87 -2.07 6.42 -3.34
C PHE A 87 -3.01 7.61 -3.56
N GLY A 88 -2.54 8.71 -4.16
CA GLY A 88 -3.41 9.82 -4.54
C GLY A 88 -4.45 9.44 -5.62
N ALA A 89 -4.13 8.47 -6.50
CA ALA A 89 -5.12 7.92 -7.43
C ALA A 89 -6.15 7.02 -6.73
N ALA A 90 -5.72 6.25 -5.73
CA ALA A 90 -6.61 5.42 -4.92
C ALA A 90 -7.60 6.26 -4.12
N GLU A 91 -7.14 7.35 -3.50
CA GLU A 91 -7.98 8.33 -2.81
C GLU A 91 -9.04 8.91 -3.76
N ARG A 92 -8.62 9.43 -4.93
CA ARG A 92 -9.56 9.97 -5.93
C ARG A 92 -10.60 8.94 -6.40
N ALA A 93 -10.24 7.66 -6.44
CA ALA A 93 -11.15 6.57 -6.80
C ALA A 93 -12.11 6.16 -5.66
N GLY A 94 -11.97 6.76 -4.48
CA GLY A 94 -12.70 6.38 -3.26
C GLY A 94 -12.30 5.00 -2.74
N LEU A 95 -11.15 4.47 -3.18
CA LEU A 95 -10.63 3.16 -2.77
C LEU A 95 -10.14 3.21 -1.32
N ILE A 96 -9.57 4.35 -0.94
CA ILE A 96 -9.14 4.69 0.41
C ILE A 96 -9.51 6.15 0.72
N ASP A 97 -9.57 6.52 2.00
CA ASP A 97 -9.68 7.91 2.40
C ASP A 97 -8.35 8.68 2.30
N GLY A 98 -8.44 10.02 2.41
CA GLY A 98 -7.28 10.91 2.28
C GLY A 98 -6.31 10.84 3.46
N GLU A 99 -6.80 10.52 4.67
CA GLU A 99 -5.94 10.35 5.85
C GLU A 99 -5.02 9.15 5.66
N LEU A 100 -5.58 8.03 5.22
CA LEU A 100 -4.83 6.82 4.92
C LEU A 100 -3.90 7.01 3.73
N ALA A 101 -4.34 7.71 2.69
CA ALA A 101 -3.49 8.01 1.53
C ALA A 101 -2.24 8.81 1.95
N ALA A 102 -2.41 9.83 2.79
CA ALA A 102 -1.31 10.61 3.33
C ALA A 102 -0.39 9.76 4.23
N ALA A 103 -0.97 8.91 5.08
CA ALA A 103 -0.20 8.04 5.97
C ALA A 103 0.65 7.00 5.22
N LEU A 104 0.16 6.46 4.09
CA LEU A 104 0.88 5.45 3.31
C LEU A 104 1.80 6.03 2.22
N ALA A 105 1.69 7.32 1.93
CA ALA A 105 2.55 8.05 1.01
C ALA A 105 3.21 9.27 1.68
N PRO A 106 4.00 9.08 2.75
CA PRO A 106 4.70 10.18 3.38
C PRO A 106 5.70 10.82 2.40
N ALA A 107 5.96 12.11 2.60
CA ALA A 107 6.74 12.93 1.68
C ALA A 107 8.18 12.42 1.48
N ASP A 108 8.76 11.87 2.54
CA ASP A 108 10.15 11.38 2.57
C ASP A 108 10.32 9.97 2.00
N GLY A 109 9.21 9.35 1.54
CA GLY A 109 9.21 8.08 0.81
C GLY A 109 8.58 6.93 1.59
N PRO A 110 8.39 5.75 0.97
CA PRO A 110 7.69 4.64 1.59
C PRO A 110 8.34 4.16 2.90
N HIS A 111 7.54 3.61 3.81
CA HIS A 111 7.98 3.14 5.13
C HIS A 111 9.23 2.24 5.13
N HIS A 112 9.44 1.39 4.13
CA HIS A 112 10.66 0.56 4.06
C HIS A 112 11.92 1.40 3.83
N ILE A 113 11.83 2.47 3.03
CA ILE A 113 12.92 3.44 2.84
C ILE A 113 13.13 4.23 4.13
N LEU A 114 12.05 4.68 4.79
CA LEU A 114 12.17 5.40 6.06
C LEU A 114 12.86 4.54 7.12
N VAL A 115 12.48 3.27 7.26
CA VAL A 115 13.17 2.34 8.16
C VAL A 115 14.66 2.28 7.85
N GLN A 116 15.05 2.10 6.58
CA GLN A 116 16.47 2.06 6.20
C GLN A 116 17.22 3.36 6.53
N LEU A 117 16.63 4.52 6.24
CA LEU A 117 17.26 5.81 6.48
C LEU A 117 17.47 6.07 7.97
N HIS A 118 16.49 5.72 8.81
CA HIS A 118 16.51 6.05 10.24
C HIS A 118 17.26 5.02 11.09
N LEU A 119 17.59 3.83 10.54
CA LEU A 119 18.33 2.79 11.27
C LEU A 119 19.66 3.30 11.83
N ASP A 120 20.40 4.09 11.04
CA ASP A 120 21.73 4.58 11.41
C ASP A 120 21.72 6.04 11.93
N THR A 121 20.66 6.81 11.65
CA THR A 121 20.62 8.25 11.97
C THR A 121 19.74 8.56 13.19
N GLU A 122 18.54 7.98 13.24
CA GLU A 122 17.49 8.32 14.20
C GLU A 122 16.76 7.04 14.67
N PRO A 123 17.50 6.11 15.32
CA PRO A 123 17.01 4.79 15.70
C PRO A 123 15.73 4.80 16.57
N GLU A 124 15.52 5.85 17.35
CA GLU A 124 14.34 6.06 18.18
C GLU A 124 13.04 6.23 17.38
N GLU A 125 13.12 6.66 16.12
CA GLU A 125 11.94 6.87 15.26
C GLU A 125 11.41 5.57 14.64
N ILE A 126 12.23 4.53 14.58
CA ILE A 126 11.90 3.25 13.95
C ILE A 126 10.60 2.66 14.50
N ALA A 127 10.42 2.68 15.82
CA ALA A 127 9.24 2.13 16.45
C ALA A 127 7.96 2.84 15.98
N ALA A 128 8.02 4.17 15.81
CA ALA A 128 6.91 4.97 15.32
C ALA A 128 6.62 4.69 13.84
N ILE A 129 7.65 4.63 12.99
CA ILE A 129 7.53 4.32 11.56
C ILE A 129 6.88 2.93 11.36
N VAL A 130 7.34 1.92 12.10
CA VAL A 130 6.79 0.57 12.03
C VAL A 130 5.35 0.52 12.51
N SER A 131 5.03 1.20 13.62
CA SER A 131 3.67 1.29 14.15
C SER A 131 2.72 1.93 13.13
N ALA A 132 3.12 3.06 12.55
CA ALA A 132 2.37 3.76 11.50
C ALA A 132 2.14 2.86 10.28
N ALA A 133 3.17 2.17 9.80
CA ALA A 133 3.06 1.25 8.68
C ALA A 133 2.09 0.09 8.97
N ARG A 134 2.19 -0.53 10.15
CA ARG A 134 1.30 -1.63 10.57
C ARG A 134 -0.16 -1.20 10.60
N SER A 135 -0.43 -0.04 11.21
CA SER A 135 -1.78 0.53 11.25
C SER A 135 -2.30 0.85 9.85
N GLY A 136 -1.49 1.57 9.06
CA GLY A 136 -1.85 1.97 7.70
C GLY A 136 -2.15 0.79 6.78
N TYR A 137 -1.32 -0.24 6.76
CA TYR A 137 -1.59 -1.39 5.88
C TYR A 137 -2.76 -2.26 6.35
N ARG A 138 -3.02 -2.34 7.66
CA ARG A 138 -4.24 -2.98 8.19
C ARG A 138 -5.49 -2.24 7.71
N GLU A 139 -5.45 -0.92 7.80
CA GLU A 139 -6.56 -0.06 7.39
C GLU A 139 -6.77 -0.05 5.88
N TYR A 140 -5.69 -0.04 5.10
CA TYR A 140 -5.74 -0.21 3.64
C TYR A 140 -6.42 -1.52 3.23
N VAL A 141 -6.04 -2.63 3.85
CA VAL A 141 -6.69 -3.92 3.58
C VAL A 141 -8.18 -3.85 3.88
N ARG A 142 -8.58 -3.20 4.98
CA ARG A 142 -9.99 -3.02 5.36
C ARG A 142 -10.74 -2.20 4.29
N GLN A 143 -10.29 -0.99 3.99
CA GLN A 143 -10.97 -0.08 3.07
C GLN A 143 -11.07 -0.65 1.64
N VAL A 144 -10.01 -1.28 1.14
CA VAL A 144 -10.05 -1.93 -0.19
C VAL A 144 -11.00 -3.14 -0.19
N THR A 145 -11.07 -3.91 0.89
CA THR A 145 -12.04 -5.01 1.04
C THR A 145 -13.48 -4.47 1.01
N ASP A 146 -13.74 -3.39 1.74
CA ASP A 146 -15.06 -2.75 1.78
C ASP A 146 -15.45 -2.18 0.41
N TRP A 147 -14.52 -1.52 -0.28
CA TRP A 147 -14.75 -0.99 -1.63
C TRP A 147 -15.04 -2.10 -2.66
N THR A 148 -14.29 -3.21 -2.58
CA THR A 148 -14.45 -4.34 -3.49
C THR A 148 -15.77 -5.10 -3.29
N THR A 149 -16.29 -5.13 -2.06
CA THR A 149 -17.58 -5.75 -1.71
C THR A 149 -18.76 -4.82 -1.96
N ALA A 150 -18.65 -3.53 -1.65
CA ALA A 150 -19.69 -2.53 -1.89
C ALA A 150 -19.97 -2.33 -3.38
N SER A 151 -18.95 -2.48 -4.22
CA SER A 151 -19.06 -2.33 -5.68
C SER A 151 -19.47 -3.63 -6.39
N ALA A 152 -19.95 -4.65 -5.67
CA ALA A 152 -20.48 -5.88 -6.28
C ALA A 152 -21.83 -5.59 -6.98
N PRO A 153 -22.08 -6.16 -8.18
CA PRO A 153 -23.34 -5.94 -8.89
C PRO A 153 -24.49 -6.57 -8.08
N GLY A 154 -25.38 -5.71 -7.56
CA GLY A 154 -26.53 -6.15 -6.76
C GLY A 154 -27.22 -5.08 -5.90
N ARG A 155 -26.70 -3.85 -5.80
CA ARG A 155 -27.35 -2.76 -5.07
C ARG A 155 -27.81 -1.65 -6.01
N SER A 156 -29.01 -1.83 -6.56
CA SER A 156 -29.82 -0.72 -7.05
C SER A 156 -30.25 0.12 -5.85
N VAL A 157 -29.98 1.43 -5.90
CA VAL A 157 -30.79 2.42 -5.20
C VAL A 157 -31.85 2.89 -6.18
#